data_AF-A0A382PZ11-F1
#
_entry.id   AF-A0A382PZ11-F1
#
_cell.length_a   1.000
_cell.length_b   1.000
_cell.length_c   1.000
_cell.angle_alpha   90.00
_cell.angle_beta   90.00
_cell.angle_gamma   90.00
#
_symmetry.space_group_name_H-M   'P 1'
#
loop_
_entity.id
_entity.type
_entity.pdbx_description
1 polymer ?
#
loop_
_entity_poly.entity_id
_entity_poly.type
_entity_poly.pdbx_seq_one_letter_code
_entity_poly.pdbx_strand_id
1 'polypeptide(L)'
;MGEEIRRCLNTSGTPQYWLRPWPHPDIADAKAPMTLHITNRREPFIDRFLIDRLSGGAVHRLHHPRREGIALRFDQPWEGILALHVTILQDGDLYRMYYRGWGVDASRRE
;
A
#
# COMPACT_ATOMS: atom_id res chain seq x y z
N MET A 1 -18.54 -19.53 12.30
CA MET A 1 -17.42 -18.56 12.20
C MET A 1 -17.42 -17.92 10.81
N GLY A 2 -18.42 -17.09 10.50
CA GLY A 2 -18.64 -16.60 9.13
C GLY A 2 -19.62 -15.43 9.02
N GLU A 3 -20.31 -15.08 10.11
CA GLU A 3 -21.21 -13.93 10.15
C GLU A 3 -20.60 -12.70 10.83
N GLU A 4 -19.55 -12.84 11.63
CA GLU A 4 -18.92 -11.69 12.31
C GLU A 4 -18.12 -10.78 11.35
N ILE A 5 -17.56 -11.33 10.27
CA ILE A 5 -16.82 -10.55 9.27
C ILE A 5 -17.76 -9.63 8.47
N ARG A 6 -19.06 -9.98 8.37
CA ARG A 6 -20.07 -9.10 7.75
C ARG A 6 -20.50 -7.94 8.64
N ARG A 7 -20.23 -7.98 9.95
CA ARG A 7 -20.61 -6.91 10.88
C ARG A 7 -19.63 -5.73 10.85
N CYS A 8 -18.35 -5.98 10.58
CA CYS A 8 -17.33 -4.93 10.46
C CYS A 8 -17.42 -4.12 9.16
N LEU A 9 -18.14 -4.62 8.14
CA LEU A 9 -18.31 -3.95 6.85
C LEU A 9 -19.61 -3.14 6.74
N ASN A 10 -20.43 -3.12 7.79
CA ASN A 10 -21.76 -2.50 7.79
C ASN A 10 -21.94 -1.42 8.87
N THR A 11 -20.86 -0.72 9.25
CA THR A 11 -21.01 0.62 9.84
C THR A 11 -21.37 1.58 8.72
N SER A 12 -22.65 1.97 8.72
CA SER A 12 -23.29 2.97 7.88
C SER A 12 -22.60 4.32 7.97
N GLY A 13 -21.53 4.46 7.20
CA GLY A 13 -20.79 5.68 7.02
C GLY A 13 -19.69 5.40 6.02
N THR A 14 -20.03 5.39 4.73
CA THR A 14 -19.03 5.50 3.67
C THR A 14 -18.09 6.64 4.07
N PRO A 15 -16.82 6.34 4.37
CA PRO A 15 -15.89 7.41 4.67
C PRO A 15 -15.75 8.21 3.39
N GLN A 16 -16.22 9.45 3.42
CA GLN A 16 -16.43 10.36 2.28
C GLN A 16 -15.16 10.54 1.40
N TYR A 17 -14.01 10.07 1.88
CA TYR A 17 -12.70 10.13 1.23
C TYR A 17 -12.44 9.01 0.21
N TRP A 18 -13.18 7.88 0.24
CA TRP A 18 -12.96 6.77 -0.71
C TRP A 18 -13.80 6.85 -1.99
N LEU A 19 -14.86 7.67 -1.99
CA LEU A 19 -15.75 7.86 -3.15
C LEU A 19 -15.47 9.17 -3.91
N ARG A 20 -14.46 9.94 -3.51
CA ARG A 20 -13.96 11.02 -4.36
C ARG A 20 -13.11 10.39 -5.46
N PRO A 21 -13.43 10.59 -6.74
CA PRO A 21 -12.44 10.40 -7.79
C PRO A 21 -11.20 11.17 -7.36
N TRP A 22 -10.02 10.60 -7.61
CA TRP A 22 -8.82 11.44 -7.66
C TRP A 22 -9.16 12.68 -8.48
N PRO A 23 -8.77 13.90 -8.09
CA PRO A 23 -9.02 15.07 -8.89
C PRO A 23 -8.23 14.90 -10.19
N HIS A 24 -8.85 14.25 -11.16
CA HIS A 24 -8.51 14.41 -12.55
C HIS A 24 -8.88 15.86 -12.83
N PRO A 25 -7.94 16.71 -13.28
CA PRO A 25 -8.33 17.98 -13.85
C PRO A 25 -9.40 17.67 -14.90
N ASP A 26 -10.51 18.39 -14.89
CA ASP A 26 -11.52 18.30 -15.94
C ASP A 26 -10.78 18.36 -17.28
N ILE A 27 -10.77 17.25 -18.02
CA ILE A 27 -10.21 17.19 -19.37
C ILE A 27 -11.24 17.87 -20.29
N ALA A 28 -11.49 19.16 -20.04
CA ALA A 28 -12.02 20.05 -21.03
C ALA A 28 -10.90 20.33 -22.04
N ASP A 29 -11.25 20.34 -23.32
CA ASP A 29 -10.38 20.63 -24.47
C ASP A 29 -9.47 21.85 -24.21
N ALA A 30 -8.27 21.63 -23.66
CA ALA A 30 -7.36 22.70 -23.27
C ALA A 30 -6.25 22.82 -24.32
N LYS A 31 -6.48 23.67 -25.33
CA LYS A 31 -5.49 24.10 -26.33
C LYS A 31 -4.51 25.17 -25.79
N ALA A 32 -4.12 25.07 -24.51
CA ALA A 32 -3.11 25.92 -23.88
C ALA A 32 -2.30 25.08 -22.87
N PRO A 33 -0.98 25.27 -22.73
CA PRO A 33 -0.20 24.50 -21.77
C PRO A 33 -0.71 24.78 -20.35
N MET A 34 -1.38 23.79 -19.77
CA MET A 34 -1.85 23.86 -18.39
C MET A 34 -0.64 23.77 -17.46
N THR A 35 -0.24 24.89 -16.87
CA THR A 35 0.79 24.91 -15.83
C THR A 35 0.33 24.08 -14.64
N LEU A 36 1.02 22.98 -14.37
CA LEU A 36 0.71 22.10 -13.25
C LEU A 36 1.44 22.54 -11.98
N HIS A 37 0.70 22.75 -10.89
CA HIS A 37 1.24 23.18 -9.61
C HIS A 37 1.53 21.97 -8.70
N ILE A 38 2.81 21.57 -8.61
CA ILE A 38 3.25 20.33 -7.92
C ILE A 38 3.60 20.56 -6.43
N THR A 39 4.14 21.73 -6.08
CA THR A 39 4.55 22.12 -4.71
C THR A 39 5.29 21.01 -3.94
N ASN A 40 4.82 20.67 -2.73
CA ASN A 40 5.32 19.63 -1.84
C ASN A 40 4.52 18.33 -1.95
N ARG A 41 3.70 18.17 -3.00
CA ARG A 41 2.96 16.93 -3.26
C ARG A 41 3.93 15.81 -3.62
N ARG A 42 3.76 14.65 -2.98
CA ARG A 42 4.43 13.43 -3.41
C ARG A 42 3.76 12.94 -4.69
N GLU A 43 4.53 12.80 -5.76
CA GLU A 43 4.08 12.31 -7.07
C GLU A 43 4.71 10.94 -7.33
N PRO A 44 3.98 9.84 -7.08
CA PRO A 44 4.47 8.50 -7.40
C PRO A 44 4.56 8.33 -8.92
N PHE A 45 5.62 7.66 -9.41
CA PHE A 45 5.78 7.31 -10.83
C PHE A 45 4.87 6.14 -11.26
N ILE A 46 3.58 6.21 -10.91
CA ILE A 46 2.58 5.19 -11.26
C ILE A 46 2.06 5.36 -12.70
N ASP A 47 2.26 6.53 -13.30
CA ASP A 47 1.85 6.84 -14.66
C ASP A 47 2.93 7.67 -15.39
N ARG A 48 2.59 8.14 -16.59
CA ARG A 48 3.48 8.93 -17.46
C ARG A 48 3.18 10.42 -17.46
N PHE A 49 2.24 10.90 -16.65
CA PHE A 49 1.70 12.25 -16.74
C PHE A 49 2.77 13.34 -16.54
N LEU A 50 3.70 13.12 -15.62
CA LEU A 50 4.83 14.03 -15.35
C LEU A 50 6.11 13.68 -16.12
N ILE A 51 6.05 12.69 -17.00
CA ILE A 51 7.22 12.22 -17.76
C ILE A 51 7.20 12.87 -19.13
N ASP A 52 8.06 13.86 -19.34
CA ASP A 52 8.26 14.50 -20.66
C ASP A 52 8.90 13.51 -21.64
N ARG A 53 10.06 12.95 -21.29
CA ARG A 53 10.78 12.00 -22.16
C ARG A 53 11.57 10.94 -21.39
N LEU A 54 11.58 9.73 -21.94
CA LEU A 54 12.52 8.66 -21.59
C LEU A 54 13.54 8.50 -22.72
N SER A 55 14.81 8.33 -22.37
CA SER A 55 15.91 8.14 -23.34
C SER A 55 16.97 7.20 -22.78
N GLY A 56 17.94 6.80 -23.62
CA GLY A 56 19.05 5.92 -23.18
C GLY A 56 18.61 4.52 -22.75
N GLY A 57 17.48 4.01 -23.26
CA GLY A 57 16.94 2.69 -22.89
C GLY A 57 16.11 2.68 -21.60
N ALA A 58 15.82 3.84 -21.00
CA ALA A 58 14.93 3.91 -19.84
C ALA A 58 13.49 3.48 -20.20
N VAL A 59 12.88 2.67 -19.35
CA VAL A 59 11.51 2.17 -19.53
C VAL A 59 10.71 2.41 -18.25
N HIS A 60 9.54 3.04 -18.39
CA HIS A 60 8.54 3.10 -17.32
C HIS A 60 7.79 1.77 -17.27
N ARG A 61 8.04 0.99 -16.22
CA ARG A 61 7.44 -0.33 -16.00
C ARG A 61 6.86 -0.40 -14.59
N LEU A 62 5.56 -0.66 -14.51
CA LEU A 62 4.92 -0.96 -13.24
C LEU A 62 5.21 -2.41 -12.85
N HIS A 63 5.41 -2.64 -11.55
CA HIS A 63 5.50 -3.98 -11.02
C HIS A 63 4.11 -4.62 -11.03
N HIS A 64 4.01 -5.81 -11.61
CA HIS A 64 2.80 -6.62 -11.59
C HIS A 64 2.96 -7.71 -10.54
N PRO A 65 2.58 -7.47 -9.27
CA PRO A 65 2.70 -8.48 -8.24
C PRO A 65 1.91 -9.71 -8.67
N ARG A 66 2.59 -10.86 -8.69
CA ARG A 66 1.96 -12.16 -8.89
C ARG A 66 1.67 -12.77 -7.53
N ARG A 67 0.52 -13.42 -7.40
CA ARG A 67 0.17 -14.13 -6.18
C ARG A 67 0.93 -15.45 -6.13
N GLU A 68 2.03 -15.49 -5.39
CA GLU A 68 2.88 -16.69 -5.21
C GLU A 68 2.51 -17.54 -3.98
N GLY A 69 1.46 -17.15 -3.25
CA GLY A 69 0.99 -17.87 -2.06
C GLY A 69 1.47 -17.26 -0.74
N ILE A 70 1.43 -18.05 0.33
CA ILE A 70 1.80 -17.59 1.68
C ILE A 70 3.32 -17.69 1.83
N ALA A 71 3.99 -16.55 1.99
CA ALA A 71 5.45 -16.51 2.20
C ALA A 71 5.84 -16.67 3.68
N LEU A 72 5.02 -16.17 4.60
CA LEU A 72 5.26 -16.24 6.05
C LEU A 72 3.92 -16.51 6.75
N ARG A 73 3.96 -17.39 7.76
CA ARG A 73 2.85 -17.66 8.67
C ARG A 73 3.22 -17.15 10.06
N PHE A 74 2.21 -16.68 10.79
CA PHE A 74 2.36 -16.17 12.15
C PHE A 74 1.70 -17.15 13.11
N ASP A 75 2.44 -18.20 13.44
CA ASP A 75 1.97 -19.36 14.19
C ASP A 75 2.71 -19.51 15.54
N GLN A 76 3.53 -18.51 15.91
CA GLN A 76 4.46 -18.59 17.03
C GLN A 76 3.94 -17.79 18.24
N PRO A 77 4.20 -18.25 19.47
CA PRO A 77 3.60 -17.67 20.67
C PRO A 77 4.04 -16.22 20.95
N TRP A 78 5.21 -15.80 20.45
CA TRP A 78 5.74 -14.44 20.64
C TRP A 78 5.13 -13.40 19.69
N GLU A 79 4.37 -13.81 18.67
CA GLU A 79 3.72 -12.89 17.72
C GLU A 79 2.55 -12.14 18.35
N GLY A 80 1.90 -12.75 19.34
CA GLY A 80 0.73 -12.20 20.00
C GLY A 80 -0.48 -12.08 19.07
N ILE A 81 -1.31 -11.05 19.27
CA ILE A 81 -2.57 -10.90 18.52
C ILE A 81 -2.36 -10.32 17.11
N LEU A 82 -1.20 -9.72 16.84
CA LEU A 82 -0.94 -9.01 15.61
C LEU A 82 0.54 -9.05 15.25
N ALA A 83 0.84 -9.44 14.01
CA ALA A 83 2.16 -9.32 13.41
C ALA A 83 2.16 -8.22 12.34
N LEU A 84 3.11 -7.30 12.40
CA LEU A 84 3.17 -6.11 11.54
C LEU A 84 4.56 -5.88 10.95
N HIS A 85 4.60 -5.00 9.94
CA HIS A 85 5.83 -4.40 9.40
C HIS A 85 6.86 -5.44 8.95
N VAL A 86 6.41 -6.47 8.25
CA VAL A 86 7.29 -7.50 7.68
C VAL A 86 8.27 -6.85 6.72
N THR A 87 9.55 -6.99 7.01
CA THR A 87 10.67 -6.59 6.16
C THR A 87 11.51 -7.84 5.88
N ILE A 88 11.67 -8.18 4.60
CA ILE A 88 12.49 -9.32 4.16
C ILE A 88 13.69 -8.77 3.42
N LEU A 89 14.89 -9.11 3.88
CA LEU A 89 16.16 -8.69 3.32
C LEU A 89 16.94 -9.91 2.84
N GLN A 90 17.48 -9.87 1.64
CA GLN A 90 18.41 -10.89 1.17
C GLN A 90 19.82 -10.55 1.69
N ASP A 91 20.45 -11.50 2.38
CA ASP A 91 21.81 -11.42 2.92
C ASP A 91 22.60 -12.64 2.43
N GLY A 92 23.28 -12.48 1.30
CA GLY A 92 23.93 -13.58 0.57
C GLY A 92 22.91 -14.63 0.13
N ASP A 93 23.11 -15.86 0.60
CA ASP A 93 22.23 -17.02 0.34
C ASP A 93 21.05 -17.12 1.32
N LEU A 94 20.94 -16.20 2.28
CA LEU A 94 19.88 -16.21 3.28
C LEU A 94 18.87 -15.09 3.04
N TYR A 95 17.61 -15.36 3.41
CA TYR A 95 16.59 -14.33 3.59
C TYR A 95 16.37 -14.09 5.07
N ARG A 96 16.61 -12.85 5.52
CA ARG A 96 16.35 -12.41 6.89
C ARG A 96 15.00 -11.72 6.94
N MET A 97 14.11 -12.24 7.77
CA MET A 97 12.76 -11.71 7.95
C MET A 97 12.67 -11.05 9.32
N TYR A 98 12.33 -9.77 9.32
CA TYR A 98 12.08 -8.97 10.52
C TYR A 98 10.62 -8.59 10.52
N TYR A 99 9.92 -8.90 11.61
CA TYR A 99 8.54 -8.52 11.80
C TYR A 99 8.30 -8.20 13.26
N ARG A 100 7.28 -7.37 13.52
CA ARG A 100 6.91 -6.96 14.87
C ARG A 100 5.74 -7.82 15.35
N GLY A 101 5.96 -8.59 16.41
CA GLY A 101 4.87 -9.17 17.21
C GLY A 101 4.26 -8.14 18.15
N TRP A 102 2.95 -8.25 18.39
CA TRP A 102 2.23 -7.51 19.41
C TRP A 102 1.68 -8.49 20.45
N GLY A 103 2.54 -8.89 21.38
CA GLY A 103 2.13 -9.58 22.59
C GLY A 103 1.53 -8.58 23.58
N VAL A 104 0.20 -8.50 23.65
CA VAL A 104 -0.43 -8.00 24.88
C VAL A 104 -0.33 -9.16 25.86
N ASP A 105 0.42 -8.99 26.94
CA ASP A 105 0.34 -9.93 28.05
C ASP A 105 -1.07 -9.82 28.66
N ALA A 106 -1.92 -10.79 28.36
CA ALA A 106 -3.29 -10.83 28.86
C ALA A 106 -3.36 -10.98 30.40
N SER A 107 -2.24 -11.32 31.06
CA SER A 107 -2.14 -11.40 32.52
C SER A 107 -1.91 -10.04 33.19
N ARG A 108 -1.56 -9.00 32.44
CA ARG A 108 -1.36 -7.64 32.95
C ARG A 108 -2.63 -6.81 32.79
N ARG A 109 -3.57 -6.96 33.71
CA ARG A 109 -4.69 -6.03 33.92
C ARG A 109 -4.45 -5.28 35.23
N GLU A 110 -4.16 -3.98 35.13
CA GLU A 110 -4.23 -3.03 36.25
C GLU A 110 -5.63 -2.41 36.29
#